data_AF-A0A951E5R1-F1
#
_entry.id   AF-A0A951E5R1-F1
#
_cell.length_a   1.000
_cell.length_b   1.000
_cell.length_c   1.000
_cell.angle_alpha   90.00
_cell.angle_beta   90.00
_cell.angle_gamma   90.00
#
_symmetry.space_group_name_H-M   'P 1'
#
loop_
_entity.id
_entity.type
_entity.pdbx_description
1 polymer ?
#
loop_
_entity_poly.entity_id
_entity_poly.type
_entity_poly.pdbx_seq_one_letter_code
_entity_poly.pdbx_strand_id
1 'polypeptide(L)'
;MSSPVHCGRHPPWILPTPPGVVTALEAVLSQPVRFELGYLAADQSLHRRVMTHRSITGSLERLVAHLIAVYAGALPVWLAPVQLGVLPVTSDQI
;
A
#
# COMPACT_ATOMS: atom_id res chain seq x y z
N MET A 1 26.23 13.87 25.29
CA MET A 1 27.01 12.83 24.59
C MET A 1 26.04 11.74 24.17
N SER A 2 25.45 11.93 22.99
CA SER A 2 24.36 11.14 22.44
C SER A 2 24.93 9.86 21.84
N SER A 3 24.47 8.71 22.33
CA SER A 3 24.82 7.38 21.83
C SER A 3 24.35 7.22 20.38
N PRO A 4 25.12 6.58 19.48
CA PRO A 4 24.72 6.40 18.09
C PRO A 4 23.63 5.33 18.00
N VAL A 5 22.48 5.71 17.44
CA VAL A 5 21.36 4.83 17.12
C VAL A 5 21.87 3.65 16.31
N HIS A 6 21.84 2.46 16.93
CA HIS A 6 22.09 1.19 16.25
C HIS A 6 20.98 0.97 15.22
N CYS A 7 21.29 1.19 13.94
CA CYS A 7 20.49 0.74 12.82
C CYS A 7 20.46 -0.80 12.88
N GLY A 8 19.35 -1.34 13.38
CA GLY A 8 19.16 -2.76 13.62
C GLY A 8 19.34 -3.56 12.33
N ARG A 9 20.11 -4.63 12.42
CA ARG A 9 20.26 -5.65 11.37
C ARG A 9 18.87 -6.13 10.95
N HIS A 10 18.43 -5.75 9.75
CA HIS A 10 17.30 -6.39 9.11
C HIS A 10 17.63 -7.88 8.89
N PRO A 11 16.70 -8.81 9.15
CA PRO A 11 16.90 -10.22 8.85
C PRO A 11 17.23 -10.41 7.36
N PRO A 12 18.19 -11.27 6.98
CA PRO A 12 18.68 -11.39 5.60
C PRO A 12 17.63 -11.91 4.59
N TRP A 13 16.50 -12.41 5.09
CA TRP A 13 15.35 -12.87 4.29
C TRP A 13 14.27 -11.81 4.10
N ILE A 14 14.32 -10.69 4.82
CA ILE A 14 13.51 -9.51 4.52
C ILE A 14 14.29 -8.72 3.47
N LEU A 15 14.10 -9.09 2.20
CA LEU A 15 14.52 -8.19 1.12
C LEU A 15 13.80 -6.85 1.36
N PRO A 16 14.52 -5.72 1.42
CA PRO A 16 13.85 -4.42 1.40
C PRO A 16 12.97 -4.43 0.15
N THR A 17 11.70 -4.11 0.32
CA THR A 17 10.80 -3.98 -0.84
C THR A 17 11.45 -2.95 -1.77
N PRO A 18 11.65 -3.30 -3.06
CA PRO A 18 12.29 -2.37 -3.98
C PRO A 18 11.55 -1.02 -3.96
N PRO A 19 12.28 0.10 -4.08
CA PRO A 19 11.65 1.42 -4.07
C PRO A 19 10.57 1.47 -5.14
N GLY A 20 9.35 1.83 -4.75
CA GLY A 20 8.18 1.91 -5.64
C GLY A 20 7.21 0.73 -5.60
N VAL A 21 7.47 -0.33 -4.82
CA VAL A 21 6.46 -1.39 -4.63
C VAL A 21 5.28 -0.83 -3.80
N VAL A 22 4.10 -0.76 -4.42
CA VAL A 22 2.84 -0.38 -3.77
C VAL A 22 1.86 -1.55 -3.65
N THR A 23 1.99 -2.58 -4.49
CA THR A 23 1.11 -3.77 -4.47
C THR A 23 1.77 -4.93 -3.73
N ALA A 24 0.98 -5.74 -3.02
CA ALA A 24 1.42 -6.96 -2.35
C ALA A 24 0.36 -8.07 -2.44
N LEU A 25 0.82 -9.33 -2.57
CA LEU A 25 0.01 -10.54 -2.50
C LEU A 25 0.77 -11.58 -1.67
N GLU A 26 0.25 -11.93 -0.51
CA GLU A 26 0.93 -12.76 0.48
C GLU A 26 0.10 -13.99 0.83
N ALA A 27 0.70 -15.17 0.76
CA ALA A 27 0.09 -16.42 1.23
C ALA A 27 0.44 -16.62 2.72
N VAL A 28 -0.52 -16.39 3.61
CA VAL A 28 -0.31 -16.48 5.06
C VAL A 28 -0.77 -17.84 5.58
N LEU A 29 0.20 -18.74 5.81
CA LEU A 29 -0.06 -20.13 6.20
C LEU A 29 -0.31 -20.32 7.70
N SER A 30 0.17 -19.40 8.55
CA SER A 30 0.07 -19.50 10.01
C SER A 30 -1.31 -19.10 10.54
N GLN A 31 -1.95 -18.08 9.95
CA GLN A 31 -3.24 -17.57 10.41
C GLN A 31 -4.37 -18.61 10.37
N PRO A 32 -4.55 -19.42 9.28
CA PRO A 32 -5.56 -20.46 9.25
C PRO A 32 -5.43 -21.48 10.39
N VAL A 33 -4.20 -21.79 10.83
CA VAL A 33 -3.95 -22.70 11.95
C VAL A 33 -4.34 -22.05 13.28
N ARG A 34 -3.98 -20.79 13.46
CA ARG A 34 -4.25 -20.03 14.70
C ARG A 34 -5.74 -19.76 14.93
N PHE A 35 -6.53 -19.76 13.86
CA PHE A 35 -7.98 -19.54 13.89
C PHE A 35 -8.79 -20.82 13.61
N GLU A 36 -8.14 -21.99 13.56
CA GLU A 36 -8.79 -23.29 13.30
C GLU A 36 -9.68 -23.31 12.04
N LEU A 37 -9.24 -22.61 10.98
CA LEU A 37 -10.02 -22.48 9.75
C LEU A 37 -9.84 -23.69 8.83
N GLY A 38 -10.90 -24.45 8.63
CA GLY A 38 -10.98 -25.54 7.64
C GLY A 38 -12.29 -25.52 6.84
N TYR A 39 -12.36 -26.27 5.74
CA TYR A 39 -13.60 -26.49 4.99
C TYR A 39 -13.79 -27.99 4.70
N LEU A 40 -15.04 -28.43 4.59
CA LEU A 40 -15.40 -29.77 4.12
C LEU A 40 -15.33 -29.78 2.59
N ALA A 41 -14.50 -30.65 2.03
CA ALA A 41 -14.50 -30.87 0.59
C ALA A 41 -15.59 -31.86 0.17
N ALA A 42 -15.73 -32.05 -1.14
CA ALA A 42 -16.71 -32.95 -1.73
C ALA A 42 -16.54 -34.42 -1.28
N ASP A 43 -15.34 -34.80 -0.85
CA ASP A 43 -15.00 -36.12 -0.31
C ASP A 43 -15.31 -36.27 1.19
N GLN A 44 -16.00 -35.28 1.80
CA GLN A 44 -16.31 -35.21 3.23
C GLN A 44 -15.07 -35.12 4.13
N SER A 45 -13.87 -34.87 3.58
CA SER A 45 -12.67 -34.65 4.37
C SER A 45 -12.50 -33.17 4.74
N LEU A 46 -11.85 -32.91 5.88
CA LEU A 46 -11.55 -31.56 6.36
C LEU A 46 -10.23 -31.08 5.75
N HIS A 47 -10.30 -30.09 4.88
CA HIS A 47 -9.13 -29.46 4.28
C HIS A 47 -8.76 -28.15 4.96
N ARG A 48 -7.45 -27.91 5.06
CA ARG A 48 -6.89 -26.66 5.55
C ARG A 48 -7.04 -25.56 4.51
N ARG A 49 -7.44 -24.36 4.96
CA ARG A 49 -7.47 -23.16 4.11
C ARG A 49 -6.09 -22.49 4.04
N VAL A 50 -5.82 -21.86 2.90
CA VAL A 50 -4.72 -20.87 2.77
C VAL A 50 -5.35 -19.49 2.80
N MET A 51 -4.83 -18.60 3.63
CA MET A 51 -5.28 -17.21 3.66
C MET A 51 -4.41 -16.38 2.71
N THR A 52 -5.05 -15.60 1.86
CA THR A 52 -4.37 -14.67 0.96
C THR A 52 -4.60 -13.25 1.45
N HIS A 53 -3.53 -12.56 1.85
CA HIS A 53 -3.57 -11.15 2.18
C HIS A 53 -3.13 -10.35 0.96
N ARG A 54 -3.94 -9.38 0.53
CA ARG A 54 -3.63 -8.55 -0.64
C ARG A 54 -3.73 -7.07 -0.32
N SER A 55 -2.85 -6.28 -0.92
CA SER A 55 -3.00 -4.83 -0.99
C SER A 55 -2.67 -4.37 -2.39
N ILE A 56 -3.54 -3.55 -2.98
CA ILE A 56 -3.36 -3.05 -4.35
C ILE A 56 -2.46 -1.81 -4.34
N THR A 57 -2.70 -0.92 -3.38
CA THR A 57 -2.07 0.39 -3.29
C THR A 57 -1.08 0.52 -2.14
N GLY A 58 -1.00 -0.48 -1.25
CA GLY A 58 -0.16 -0.41 -0.07
C GLY A 58 -0.82 0.52 0.96
N SER A 59 -0.04 1.43 1.53
CA SER A 59 -0.59 2.53 2.34
C SER A 59 -0.96 3.72 1.45
N LEU A 60 -1.95 4.50 1.87
CA LEU A 60 -2.37 5.68 1.12
C LEU A 60 -1.26 6.73 1.06
N GLU A 61 -0.50 6.91 2.13
CA GLU A 61 0.61 7.86 2.22
C GLU A 61 1.71 7.51 1.23
N ARG A 62 2.06 6.22 1.12
CA ARG A 62 3.07 5.76 0.16
C ARG A 62 2.57 5.87 -1.28
N LEU A 63 1.29 5.60 -1.51
CA LEU A 63 0.66 5.82 -2.82
C LEU A 63 0.76 7.30 -3.23
N VAL A 64 0.35 8.23 -2.36
CA VAL A 64 0.38 9.67 -2.65
C VAL A 64 1.82 10.15 -2.87
N ALA A 65 2.76 9.73 -2.03
CA ALA A 65 4.17 10.07 -2.23
C ALA A 65 4.71 9.55 -3.57
N HIS A 66 4.35 8.32 -3.96
CA HIS A 66 4.72 7.75 -5.25
C HIS A 66 4.09 8.54 -6.42
N LEU A 67 2.81 8.91 -6.32
CA LEU A 67 2.13 9.70 -7.34
C LEU A 67 2.77 11.10 -7.49
N ILE A 68 3.09 11.78 -6.39
CA ILE A 68 3.79 13.07 -6.44
C ILE A 68 5.14 12.93 -7.16
N ALA A 69 5.90 11.86 -6.88
CA ALA A 69 7.18 11.61 -7.52
C ALA A 69 7.05 11.33 -9.03
N VAL A 70 6.07 10.52 -9.45
CA VAL A 70 5.84 10.16 -10.86
C VAL A 70 5.34 11.35 -11.68
N TYR A 71 4.44 12.16 -11.11
CA TYR A 71 3.86 13.32 -11.80
C TYR A 71 4.63 14.63 -11.59
N ALA A 72 5.73 14.61 -10.82
CA ALA A 72 6.46 15.81 -10.40
C ALA A 72 5.53 16.90 -9.80
N GLY A 73 4.46 16.48 -9.12
CA GLY A 73 3.42 17.37 -8.56
C GLY A 73 2.30 17.79 -9.54
N ALA A 74 2.44 17.58 -10.84
CA ALA A 74 1.40 17.88 -11.84
C ALA A 74 0.37 16.73 -11.95
N LEU A 75 -0.44 16.57 -10.91
CA LEU A 75 -1.43 15.48 -10.84
C LEU A 75 -2.51 15.61 -11.93
N PRO A 76 -3.09 14.49 -12.39
CA PRO A 76 -4.24 14.51 -13.28
C PRO A 76 -5.42 15.31 -12.70
N VAL A 77 -6.25 15.91 -13.55
CA VAL A 77 -7.39 16.76 -13.14
C VAL A 77 -8.30 16.11 -12.11
N TRP A 78 -8.51 14.79 -12.17
CA TRP A 78 -9.37 14.05 -11.24
C TRP A 78 -8.73 13.83 -9.85
N LEU A 79 -7.44 14.11 -9.70
CA LEU A 79 -6.67 13.93 -8.47
C LEU A 79 -6.05 15.24 -7.94
N ALA A 80 -5.94 16.26 -8.80
CA ALA A 80 -5.39 17.55 -8.42
C ALA A 80 -6.22 18.18 -7.29
N PRO A 81 -5.58 18.71 -6.23
CA PRO A 81 -6.29 19.31 -5.09
C PRO A 81 -7.03 20.59 -5.48
N VAL A 82 -6.53 21.29 -6.50
CA VAL A 82 -7.17 22.43 -7.15
C VAL A 82 -7.28 22.10 -8.63
N GLN A 83 -8.51 21.92 -9.12
CA GLN A 83 -8.76 21.51 -10.50
C GLN A 83 -8.79 22.70 -11.47
N LEU A 84 -9.32 23.85 -11.03
CA LEU A 84 -9.44 25.07 -11.82
C LEU A 84 -9.33 26.30 -10.91
N GLY A 85 -8.59 27.32 -11.35
CA GLY A 85 -8.66 28.68 -10.81
C GLY A 85 -9.21 29.63 -11.87
N VAL A 86 -10.19 30.45 -11.51
CA VAL A 86 -10.76 31.47 -12.41
C VAL A 86 -10.16 32.82 -12.02
N LEU A 87 -9.54 33.51 -12.98
CA LEU A 87 -8.99 34.84 -12.80
C LEU A 87 -9.70 35.78 -13.78
N PRO A 88 -10.56 36.70 -13.30
CA PRO A 88 -11.18 37.68 -14.19
C PRO A 88 -10.15 38.69 -14.68
N VAL A 89 -10.41 39.31 -15.83
CA VAL A 89 -9.54 40.36 -16.38
C VAL A 89 -9.76 41.67 -15.63
N THR A 90 -10.99 41.92 -15.15
CA THR A 90 -11.37 43.10 -14.37
C THR A 90 -12.27 42.71 -13.19
N SER A 91 -12.26 43.52 -12.13
CA SER A 91 -13.07 43.28 -10.93
C SER A 91 -14.58 43.28 -11.17
N ASP A 92 -15.05 43.88 -12.26
CA ASP A 92 -16.48 44.00 -12.61
C ASP A 92 -17.11 42.68 -13.11
N GLN A 93 -16.35 41.59 -13.21
CA GLN A 93 -16.78 40.31 -13.79
C GLN A 93 -17.07 39.23 -12.74
N ILE A 94 -17.06 39.57 -11.43
CA ILE A 94 -17.42 38.67 -10.32
C ILE A 94 -18.76 39.10 -9.71
#